data_AF-A0A367M925-F1
#
_entry.id   AF-A0A367M925-F1
#
_cell.length_a   1.000
_cell.length_b   1.000
_cell.length_c   1.000
_cell.angle_alpha   90.00
_cell.angle_beta   90.00
_cell.angle_gamma   90.00
#
_symmetry.space_group_name_H-M   'P 1'
#
loop_
_entity.id
_entity.type
_entity.pdbx_description
1 polymer ?
#
loop_
_entity_poly.entity_id
_entity_poly.type
_entity_poly.pdbx_seq_one_letter_code
_entity_poly.pdbx_strand_id
1 'polypeptide(L)'
;GFARAVGGPPMPLAVKRLTVADLPAEVSLSDADAMMPQLKLSGFPQVELVARVSRAGNAISGEWIGRGKPLSTAQSSAQALTIDGPDQPQAARP
;
A
#
# COMPACT_ATOMS: atom_id res chain seq x y z
N GLY A 1 1.68 -4.65 3.74
CA GLY A 1 1.09 -3.47 3.09
C GLY A 1 1.99 -2.95 2.00
N PHE A 2 1.50 -2.07 1.13
CA PHE A 2 2.29 -1.40 0.12
C PHE A 2 1.81 0.04 -0.13
N ALA A 3 2.66 0.88 -0.71
CA ALA A 3 2.28 2.20 -1.18
C ALA A 3 2.23 2.19 -2.71
N ARG A 4 1.22 2.86 -3.28
CA ARG A 4 1.11 3.12 -4.73
C ARG A 4 1.11 4.64 -4.97
N ALA A 5 1.55 5.09 -6.14
CA ALA A 5 1.35 6.49 -6.52
C ALA A 5 -0.12 6.75 -6.86
N VAL A 6 -0.65 7.90 -6.46
CA VAL A 6 -1.96 8.35 -6.94
C VAL A 6 -1.81 8.74 -8.41
N GLY A 7 -2.47 8.00 -9.32
CA GLY A 7 -2.34 8.21 -10.77
C GLY A 7 -1.03 7.70 -11.39
N GLY A 8 -0.25 6.90 -10.65
CA GLY A 8 0.95 6.24 -11.15
C GLY A 8 0.67 4.89 -11.83
N PRO A 9 1.70 4.17 -12.31
CA PRO A 9 1.54 2.84 -12.88
C PRO A 9 0.82 1.89 -11.91
N PRO A 10 0.12 0.85 -12.41
CA PRO A 10 -0.69 -0.06 -11.57
C PRO A 10 0.14 -0.88 -10.56
N MET A 11 1.47 -0.83 -10.67
CA MET A 11 2.41 -1.49 -9.79
C MET A 11 2.69 -0.65 -8.52
N PRO A 12 2.85 -1.28 -7.36
CA PRO A 12 3.21 -0.57 -6.13
C PRO A 12 4.61 0.03 -6.21
N LEU A 13 4.79 1.21 -5.62
CA LEU A 13 6.09 1.89 -5.54
C LEU A 13 7.00 1.23 -4.50
N ALA A 14 6.43 0.94 -3.33
CA ALA A 14 7.15 0.35 -2.21
C ALA A 14 6.28 -0.67 -1.49
N VAL A 15 6.89 -1.75 -1.01
CA VAL A 15 6.16 -2.87 -0.39
C VAL A 15 6.84 -3.29 0.89
N LYS A 16 6.04 -3.47 1.95
CA LYS A 16 6.49 -4.01 3.22
C LYS A 16 5.59 -5.15 3.64
N ARG A 17 6.16 -6.34 3.75
CA ARG A 17 5.42 -7.55 4.10
C ARG A 17 5.43 -7.72 5.62
N LEU A 18 4.27 -8.01 6.19
CA LEU A 18 4.06 -8.29 7.60
C LEU A 18 3.19 -9.55 7.71
N THR A 19 3.26 -10.24 8.84
CA THR A 19 2.34 -11.32 9.15
C THR A 19 1.13 -10.79 9.93
N VAL A 20 0.00 -11.50 9.87
CA VAL A 20 -1.20 -11.11 10.62
C VAL A 20 -0.95 -11.12 12.14
N ALA A 21 -0.03 -11.98 12.60
CA ALA A 21 0.38 -12.05 14.00
C ALA A 21 1.10 -10.78 14.49
N ASP A 22 1.62 -9.95 13.58
CA ASP A 22 2.33 -8.71 13.91
C ASP A 22 1.38 -7.52 14.14
N LEU A 23 0.07 -7.68 13.94
CA LEU A 23 -0.91 -6.58 14.02
C LEU A 23 -1.41 -6.35 15.47
N PRO A 24 -1.64 -5.08 15.88
CA PRO A 24 -1.43 -3.84 15.13
C PRO A 24 0.06 -3.49 14.98
N ALA A 25 0.48 -3.17 13.76
CA ALA A 25 1.88 -2.86 13.42
C ALA A 25 2.02 -1.41 12.93
N GLU A 26 3.08 -0.74 13.36
CA GLU A 26 3.53 0.52 12.75
C GLU A 26 4.47 0.22 11.58
N VAL A 27 4.19 0.82 10.43
CA VAL A 27 4.96 0.59 9.20
C VAL A 27 5.43 1.92 8.63
N SER A 28 6.74 2.11 8.64
CA SER A 28 7.38 3.17 7.87
C SER A 28 7.74 2.65 6.48
N LEU A 29 7.37 3.40 5.45
CA LEU A 29 7.76 3.19 4.05
C LEU A 29 8.63 4.38 3.62
N SER A 30 9.75 4.08 2.99
CA SER A 30 10.76 5.03 2.55
C SER A 30 11.24 4.68 1.15
N ASP A 31 12.09 5.52 0.57
CA ASP A 31 12.72 5.23 -0.72
C ASP A 31 13.58 3.95 -0.72
N ALA A 32 13.99 3.47 0.46
CA ALA A 32 14.69 2.19 0.60
C ALA A 32 13.77 0.98 0.39
N ASP A 33 12.46 1.15 0.59
CA ASP A 33 11.44 0.13 0.38
C ASP A 33 10.93 0.12 -1.08
N ALA A 34 11.47 0.98 -1.94
CA ALA A 34 11.08 1.09 -3.33
C ALA A 34 11.40 -0.20 -4.10
N MET A 35 10.43 -0.74 -4.84
CA MET A 35 10.61 -1.94 -5.65
C MET A 35 11.56 -1.73 -6.83
N MET A 36 11.63 -0.49 -7.33
CA MET A 36 12.53 -0.10 -8.41
C MET A 36 13.27 1.17 -8.01
N PRO A 37 14.59 1.27 -8.25
CA PRO A 37 15.39 2.45 -7.90
C PRO A 37 14.90 3.75 -8.55
N GLN A 38 14.25 3.63 -9.72
CA GLN A 38 13.70 4.74 -10.49
C GLN A 38 12.31 5.19 -10.02
N LEU A 39 11.58 4.35 -9.27
CA LEU A 39 10.20 4.58 -8.81
C LEU A 39 10.15 4.77 -7.29
N LYS A 40 10.89 5.77 -6.80
CA LYS A 40 10.95 6.14 -5.38
C LYS A 40 9.71 6.90 -4.93
N LEU A 41 9.35 6.81 -3.65
CA LEU A 41 8.24 7.59 -3.10
C LEU A 41 8.50 9.10 -3.24
N SER A 42 9.73 9.54 -2.97
CA SER A 42 10.12 10.96 -3.10
C SER A 42 9.97 11.52 -4.52
N GLY A 43 9.92 10.68 -5.55
CA GLY A 43 9.70 11.08 -6.93
C GLY A 43 8.26 11.46 -7.28
N PHE A 44 7.30 11.16 -6.41
CA PHE A 44 5.88 11.45 -6.64
C PHE A 44 5.36 12.45 -5.61
N PRO A 45 4.63 13.51 -6.02
CA PRO A 45 4.11 14.52 -5.09
C PRO A 45 3.03 13.96 -4.14
N GLN A 46 2.31 12.92 -4.58
CA GLN A 46 1.27 12.24 -3.80
C GLN A 46 1.34 10.72 -3.96
N VAL A 47 1.11 10.03 -2.85
CA VAL A 47 1.07 8.57 -2.77
C VAL A 47 -0.16 8.11 -2.01
N GLU A 48 -0.70 6.96 -2.35
CA GLU A 48 -1.79 6.29 -1.66
C GLU A 48 -1.25 5.06 -0.95
N LEU A 49 -1.56 4.93 0.34
CA LEU A 49 -1.25 3.72 1.09
C LEU A 49 -2.32 2.68 0.86
N VAL A 50 -1.91 1.46 0.53
CA VAL A 50 -2.81 0.32 0.31
C VAL A 50 -2.30 -0.88 1.11
N ALA A 51 -3.06 -1.34 2.07
CA ALA A 51 -2.75 -2.56 2.80
C ALA A 51 -3.63 -3.69 2.29
N ARG A 52 -3.02 -4.77 1.82
CA ARG A 52 -3.71 -6.03 1.52
C ARG A 52 -3.30 -7.09 2.54
N VAL A 53 -4.29 -7.87 2.99
CA VAL A 53 -4.13 -9.01 3.90
C VAL A 53 -4.73 -10.23 3.24
N SER A 54 -4.03 -11.37 3.34
CA SER A 54 -4.49 -12.68 2.89
C SER A 54 -4.24 -13.67 4.01
N ARG A 55 -5.23 -14.53 4.31
CA ARG A 55 -5.04 -15.61 5.29
C ARG A 55 -4.28 -16.77 4.67
N ALA A 56 -4.37 -16.95 3.35
CA ALA A 56 -3.65 -17.97 2.60
C ALA A 56 -2.15 -17.66 2.38
N GLY A 57 -1.62 -16.56 2.94
CA GLY A 57 -0.20 -16.16 2.79
C GLY A 57 0.14 -15.55 1.43
N ASN A 58 -0.81 -15.47 0.50
CA ASN A 58 -0.63 -14.82 -0.79
C ASN A 58 -1.32 -13.45 -0.81
N ALA A 59 -0.55 -12.40 -0.47
CA ALA A 59 -1.05 -11.03 -0.47
C ALA A 59 -1.45 -10.49 -1.86
N ILE A 60 -1.06 -11.17 -2.95
CA ILE A 60 -1.45 -10.80 -4.33
C ILE A 60 -2.90 -11.19 -4.59
N SER A 61 -3.35 -12.32 -4.04
CA SER A 61 -4.75 -12.74 -3.99
C SER A 61 -5.38 -12.32 -2.66
N GLY A 62 -5.08 -11.09 -2.22
CA GLY A 62 -5.59 -10.54 -0.97
C GLY A 62 -7.06 -10.86 -0.76
N GLU A 63 -7.44 -11.10 0.49
CA GLU A 63 -8.85 -11.28 0.87
C GLU A 63 -9.43 -9.98 1.42
N TRP A 64 -8.58 -9.16 2.02
CA TRP A 64 -8.96 -7.90 2.65
C TRP A 64 -8.04 -6.78 2.18
N ILE A 65 -8.62 -5.60 1.97
CA ILE A 65 -7.93 -4.39 1.52
C ILE A 65 -8.35 -3.17 2.37
N GLY A 66 -7.36 -2.40 2.79
CA GLY A 66 -7.51 -1.07 3.36
C GLY A 66 -6.86 -0.05 2.45
N ARG A 67 -7.54 1.07 2.16
CA ARG A 67 -7.02 2.17 1.35
C ARG A 67 -7.00 3.45 2.16
N GLY A 68 -5.83 4.08 2.20
CA GLY A 68 -5.63 5.37 2.83
C GLY A 68 -6.02 6.51 1.90
N LYS A 69 -6.08 7.71 2.45
CA LYS A 69 -6.19 8.93 1.64
C LYS A 69 -4.87 9.19 0.92
N PRO A 70 -4.88 9.91 -0.22
CA PRO A 70 -3.68 10.48 -0.81
C PRO A 70 -2.88 11.26 0.23
N LEU A 71 -1.61 10.89 0.39
CA LEU A 71 -0.65 11.53 1.26
C LEU A 71 0.35 12.29 0.40
N SER A 72 0.66 13.52 0.77
CA SER A 72 1.77 14.24 0.15
C SER A 72 3.08 13.68 0.66
N THR A 73 4.00 13.36 -0.24
CA THR A 73 5.34 12.87 0.12
C THR A 73 6.22 13.95 0.75
N ALA A 74 5.84 15.21 0.60
CA ALA A 74 6.44 16.34 1.32
C ALA A 74 6.05 16.35 2.81
N GLN A 75 4.99 15.62 3.20
CA GLN A 75 4.50 15.56 4.57
C GLN A 75 4.67 14.15 5.14
N SER A 76 5.59 13.99 6.09
CA SER A 76 5.71 12.76 6.88
C SER A 76 4.74 12.78 8.04
N SER A 77 3.48 12.43 7.80
CA SER A 77 2.46 12.27 8.84
C SER A 77 2.09 10.79 9.00
N ALA A 78 2.01 10.31 10.25
CA ALA A 78 1.50 8.99 10.55
C ALA A 78 0.02 8.89 10.14
N GLN A 79 -0.32 7.89 9.30
CA GLN A 79 -1.67 7.68 8.81
C GLN A 79 -2.23 6.39 9.40
N ALA A 80 -3.34 6.50 10.14
CA ALA A 80 -4.10 5.33 10.54
C ALA A 80 -4.76 4.70 9.31
N LEU A 81 -4.46 3.43 9.05
CA LEU A 81 -5.02 2.67 7.94
C LEU A 81 -5.78 1.45 8.50
N THR A 82 -7.10 1.48 8.36
CA THR A 82 -7.95 0.35 8.72
C THR A 82 -8.14 -0.56 7.51
N ILE A 83 -8.08 -1.87 7.74
CA ILE A 83 -8.30 -2.90 6.73
C ILE A 83 -9.68 -3.51 7.01
N ASP A 84 -10.71 -3.01 6.34
CA ASP A 84 -12.12 -3.29 6.65
C ASP A 84 -12.95 -3.75 5.44
N GLY A 85 -12.39 -3.72 4.22
CA GLY A 85 -13.09 -4.12 3.00
C GLY A 85 -12.57 -5.44 2.41
N PRO A 86 -13.43 -6.27 1.79
CA PRO A 86 -12.97 -7.41 0.99
C PRO A 86 -12.21 -6.91 -0.24
N ASP A 87 -11.10 -7.57 -0.55
CA ASP A 87 -10.28 -7.32 -1.74
C ASP A 87 -10.94 -7.96 -2.97
N GLN A 88 -12.07 -7.39 -3.38
CA GLN A 88 -12.69 -7.79 -4.64
C GLN A 88 -11.85 -7.24 -5.79
N PRO A 89 -11.45 -8.07 -6.77
CA PRO A 89 -10.94 -7.55 -8.02
C PRO A 89 -12.01 -6.61 -8.55
N GLN A 90 -11.62 -5.36 -8.79
CA GLN A 90 -12.50 -4.35 -9.37
C GLN A 90 -12.94 -4.94 -10.72
N ALA A 91 -14.13 -5.55 -10.74
CA ALA A 91 -14.69 -6.11 -11.95
C ALA A 91 -14.68 -4.98 -12.96
N ALA A 92 -14.00 -5.20 -14.09
CA ALA A 92 -14.03 -4.28 -15.21
C ALA A 92 -15.50 -3.89 -15.43
N ARG A 93 -15.83 -2.64 -15.13
CA ARG A 93 -17.15 -2.11 -15.46
C ARG A 93 -17.28 -2.27 -16.98
N PRO A 94 -18.33 -2.96 -17.48
CA PRO A 94 -18.62 -2.98 -18.91
C PRO A 94 -18.91 -1.57 -19.43
#